data_AF-R1CV82-F1
#
_entry.id   AF-R1CV82-F1
#
_cell.length_a   1.000
_cell.length_b   1.000
_cell.length_c   1.000
_cell.angle_alpha   90.00
_cell.angle_beta   90.00
_cell.angle_gamma   90.00
#
_symmetry.space_group_name_H-M   'P 1'
#
loop_
_entity.id
_entity.type
_entity.pdbx_description
1 polymer ?
#
loop_
_entity_poly.entity_id
_entity_poly.type
_entity_poly.pdbx_seq_one_letter_code
_entity_poly.pdbx_strand_id
1 'polypeptide(L)'
;MKRKIIILLILLIAILSVSCKEHNNISKENNVYKKDNDKTVYSSNYRLSKDLIITNRYNLLKRIENNSAIVLFSGYPTEKIRFSPNRNFYYLTGIDRPNVILLIIKSKEVNKQFLFIPKSNPTLERWVGKTLKKEEVRQISGINNVFILNSFNPYFKKSISQYNIKNVYLDLGDITINTLASQIVSFDSPITQGQDFALHIRNRYKEINIKNIFPLIADQRLIKNKEEIQKIKKAVEITGEGIKYVMQNAKPGMKEYQLEAYFDFITKYSGAKEHAFLTIAASGENATIAHYQKNNSEIQDKELILMDLGATYGYYNSDITRTFPSNGRFTKRQKEIYNIVLKAQTETIKAVKPGITLSQLDNIAKNILSEECKRIGLINKESEISDYYFHFIGHYLGLDTHDPGDFNRPLQPGMVITIEPGLYIEEEGLGIRIEDDILVTEDGFVNLSKNIIKNIKDIETFMNKSE
;
A
#
# COMPACT_ATOMS: atom_id res chain seq x y z
N MET A 1 -21.91 -53.46 -43.39
CA MET A 1 -21.05 -53.09 -42.23
C MET A 1 -20.01 -52.02 -42.57
N LYS A 2 -19.14 -52.20 -43.58
CA LYS A 2 -18.04 -51.24 -43.90
C LYS A 2 -18.48 -49.78 -44.16
N ARG A 3 -19.62 -49.53 -44.83
CA ARG A 3 -20.13 -48.16 -45.08
C ARG A 3 -20.62 -47.43 -43.82
N LYS A 4 -21.20 -48.13 -42.84
CA LYS A 4 -21.67 -47.50 -41.58
C LYS A 4 -20.50 -47.09 -40.68
N ILE A 5 -19.41 -47.87 -40.69
CA ILE A 5 -18.19 -47.58 -39.92
C ILE A 5 -17.48 -46.34 -40.49
N ILE A 6 -17.43 -46.19 -41.82
CA ILE A 6 -16.81 -45.02 -42.46
C ILE A 6 -17.59 -43.73 -42.14
N ILE A 7 -18.93 -43.77 -42.14
CA ILE A 7 -19.76 -42.62 -41.78
C ILE A 7 -19.58 -42.24 -40.30
N LEU A 8 -19.49 -43.23 -39.41
CA LEU A 8 -19.22 -42.99 -37.98
C LEU A 8 -17.84 -42.37 -37.76
N LEU A 9 -16.82 -42.81 -38.51
CA LEU A 9 -15.45 -42.28 -38.43
C LEU A 9 -15.39 -40.83 -38.95
N ILE A 10 -16.12 -40.51 -40.02
CA ILE A 10 -16.21 -39.14 -40.55
C ILE A 10 -16.93 -38.21 -39.58
N LEU A 11 -18.02 -38.67 -38.93
CA LEU A 11 -18.69 -37.90 -37.87
C LEU A 11 -17.77 -37.68 -36.65
N LEU A 12 -17.01 -38.69 -36.24
CA LEU A 12 -16.09 -38.57 -35.11
C LEU A 12 -14.96 -37.55 -35.41
N ILE A 13 -14.42 -37.57 -36.63
CA ILE A 13 -13.41 -36.61 -37.09
C ILE A 13 -14.01 -35.19 -37.18
N ALA A 14 -15.26 -35.06 -37.63
CA ALA A 14 -15.95 -33.77 -37.66
C ALA A 14 -16.15 -33.19 -36.25
N ILE A 15 -16.59 -34.01 -35.29
CA ILE A 15 -16.78 -33.60 -33.89
C ILE A 15 -15.44 -33.21 -33.23
N LEU A 16 -14.37 -33.99 -33.47
CA LEU A 16 -13.03 -33.67 -32.98
C LEU A 16 -12.47 -32.38 -33.61
N SER A 17 -12.79 -32.10 -34.88
CA SER A 17 -12.36 -30.88 -35.57
C SER A 17 -13.11 -29.61 -35.13
N VAL A 18 -14.37 -29.74 -34.68
CA VAL A 18 -15.14 -28.64 -34.08
C VAL A 18 -14.64 -28.35 -32.65
N SER A 19 -14.41 -29.39 -31.84
CA SER A 19 -13.84 -29.24 -30.50
C SER A 19 -12.42 -28.65 -30.51
N CYS A 20 -11.59 -28.99 -31.51
CA CYS A 20 -10.27 -28.34 -31.71
C CYS A 20 -10.36 -26.88 -32.19
N LYS A 21 -11.44 -26.48 -32.88
CA LYS A 21 -11.64 -25.07 -33.30
C LYS A 21 -12.16 -24.21 -32.14
N GLU A 22 -13.01 -24.74 -31.28
CA GLU A 22 -13.47 -24.05 -30.06
C GLU A 22 -12.33 -23.88 -29.04
N HIS A 23 -11.48 -24.89 -28.84
CA HIS A 23 -10.27 -24.72 -28.02
C HIS A 23 -9.26 -23.71 -28.61
N ASN A 24 -9.15 -23.63 -29.94
CA ASN A 24 -8.27 -22.65 -30.58
C ASN A 24 -8.81 -21.22 -30.52
N ASN A 25 -10.14 -21.01 -30.49
CA ASN A 25 -10.71 -19.67 -30.30
C ASN A 25 -10.61 -19.18 -28.85
N ILE A 26 -10.76 -20.07 -27.85
CA ILE A 26 -10.53 -19.74 -26.43
C ILE A 26 -9.04 -19.40 -26.17
N SER A 27 -8.11 -19.98 -26.95
CA SER A 27 -6.69 -19.66 -26.85
C SER A 27 -6.28 -18.32 -27.50
N LYS A 28 -7.10 -17.76 -28.40
CA LYS A 28 -6.77 -16.52 -29.12
C LYS A 28 -7.22 -15.25 -28.41
N GLU A 29 -8.20 -15.31 -27.51
CA GLU A 29 -8.64 -14.16 -26.71
C GLU A 29 -7.84 -13.97 -25.41
N ASN A 30 -7.01 -14.93 -25.00
CA ASN A 30 -6.19 -14.84 -23.77
C ASN A 30 -4.74 -14.35 -23.99
N ASN A 31 -4.45 -13.73 -25.15
CA ASN A 31 -3.09 -13.33 -25.53
C ASN A 31 -2.74 -11.88 -25.15
N VAL A 32 -3.14 -11.42 -23.96
CA VAL A 32 -2.76 -10.09 -23.42
C VAL A 32 -1.49 -10.12 -22.57
N TYR A 33 -1.01 -11.28 -22.14
CA TYR A 33 0.21 -11.37 -21.33
C TYR A 33 1.42 -11.75 -22.17
N LYS A 34 2.04 -10.75 -22.81
CA LYS A 34 3.39 -10.88 -23.36
C LYS A 34 4.35 -11.32 -22.24
N LYS A 35 4.92 -12.50 -22.37
CA LYS A 35 6.06 -12.99 -21.58
C LYS A 35 7.28 -12.10 -21.88
N ASP A 36 7.64 -11.23 -20.94
CA ASP A 36 8.97 -10.64 -20.87
C ASP A 36 9.98 -11.77 -20.58
N ASN A 37 10.58 -12.28 -21.66
CA ASN A 37 11.59 -13.34 -21.63
C ASN A 37 12.99 -12.79 -21.32
N ASP A 38 13.15 -11.99 -20.26
CA ASP A 38 14.47 -11.61 -19.76
C ASP A 38 14.85 -12.47 -18.55
N LYS A 39 15.52 -13.58 -18.85
CA LYS A 39 16.07 -14.49 -17.84
C LYS A 39 17.30 -13.83 -17.20
N THR A 40 17.25 -13.66 -15.88
CA THR A 40 18.32 -13.24 -14.94
C THR A 40 18.44 -11.77 -14.55
N VAL A 41 17.33 -11.11 -14.24
CA VAL A 41 17.30 -10.00 -13.25
C VAL A 41 16.00 -10.14 -12.47
N TYR A 42 16.02 -10.09 -11.15
CA TYR A 42 14.80 -9.84 -10.37
C TYR A 42 14.14 -8.58 -10.93
N SER A 43 13.08 -8.74 -11.72
CA SER A 43 12.45 -7.74 -12.59
C SER A 43 12.69 -6.29 -12.15
N SER A 44 13.49 -5.56 -12.94
CA SER A 44 13.79 -4.13 -12.77
C SER A 44 12.53 -3.29 -12.49
N ASN A 45 11.40 -3.70 -13.04
CA ASN A 45 10.13 -2.97 -12.96
C ASN A 45 9.49 -2.90 -11.56
N TYR A 46 9.94 -3.67 -10.57
CA TYR A 46 9.40 -3.59 -9.19
C TYR A 46 10.17 -2.62 -8.29
N ARG A 47 11.43 -2.32 -8.61
CA ARG A 47 12.24 -1.43 -7.76
C ARG A 47 12.13 0.01 -8.27
N LEU A 48 12.49 0.94 -7.40
CA LEU A 48 12.85 2.30 -7.81
C LEU A 48 14.16 2.25 -8.62
N SER A 49 14.30 3.17 -9.58
CA SER A 49 15.52 3.32 -10.35
C SER A 49 16.71 3.67 -9.44
N LYS A 50 17.89 3.18 -9.81
CA LYS A 50 19.13 3.47 -9.09
C LYS A 50 19.36 4.98 -8.94
N ASP A 51 19.08 5.74 -9.99
CA ASP A 51 19.28 7.20 -10.01
C ASP A 51 18.35 7.93 -9.05
N LEU A 52 17.10 7.49 -8.95
CA LEU A 52 16.16 8.01 -7.96
C LEU A 52 16.63 7.70 -6.53
N ILE A 53 17.04 6.46 -6.25
CA ILE A 53 17.52 6.07 -4.93
C ILE A 53 18.77 6.89 -4.53
N ILE A 54 19.69 7.14 -5.47
CA ILE A 54 20.84 8.04 -5.26
C ILE A 54 20.37 9.46 -4.96
N THR A 55 19.39 9.97 -5.72
CA THR A 55 18.83 11.31 -5.56
C THR A 55 18.15 11.48 -4.20
N ASN A 56 17.40 10.48 -3.73
CA ASN A 56 16.77 10.49 -2.41
C ASN A 56 17.79 10.67 -1.29
N ARG A 57 18.89 9.89 -1.34
CA ARG A 57 20.01 10.02 -0.39
C ARG A 57 20.70 11.38 -0.49
N TYR A 58 20.91 11.89 -1.70
CA TYR A 58 21.52 13.21 -1.90
C TYR A 58 20.67 14.33 -1.30
N ASN A 59 19.37 14.31 -1.53
CA ASN A 59 18.43 15.29 -0.99
C ASN A 59 18.32 15.20 0.54
N LEU A 60 18.33 13.98 1.11
CA LEU A 60 18.38 13.80 2.56
C LEU A 60 19.64 14.47 3.13
N LEU A 61 20.81 14.19 2.53
CA LEU A 61 22.08 14.68 3.03
C LEU A 61 22.19 16.20 3.02
N LYS A 62 21.48 16.93 2.16
CA LYS A 62 21.44 18.41 2.21
C LYS A 62 20.86 18.94 3.53
N ARG A 63 19.98 18.18 4.18
CA ARG A 63 19.27 18.56 5.41
C ARG A 63 19.96 18.07 6.69
N ILE A 64 21.09 17.36 6.56
CA ILE A 64 21.82 16.77 7.68
C ILE A 64 23.05 17.61 8.00
N GLU A 65 23.32 17.80 9.29
CA GLU A 65 24.51 18.54 9.74
C GLU A 65 25.81 17.79 9.39
N ASN A 66 26.92 18.52 9.28
CA ASN A 66 28.24 17.91 9.23
C ASN A 66 28.57 17.20 10.56
N ASN A 67 29.61 16.36 10.55
CA ASN A 67 30.04 15.57 11.71
C ASN A 67 28.91 14.63 12.20
N SER A 68 28.19 14.05 11.25
CA SER A 68 27.04 13.20 11.51
C SER A 68 27.19 11.83 10.88
N ALA A 69 26.62 10.81 11.54
CA ALA A 69 26.38 9.51 10.95
C ALA A 69 24.86 9.26 10.85
N ILE A 70 24.41 8.61 9.78
CA ILE A 70 23.04 8.10 9.64
C ILE A 70 23.14 6.58 9.64
N VAL A 71 22.36 5.91 10.49
CA VAL A 71 22.29 4.44 10.53
C VAL A 71 20.85 4.01 10.35
N LEU A 72 20.59 3.21 9.32
CA LEU A 72 19.27 2.64 9.05
C LEU A 72 19.36 1.13 8.90
N PHE A 73 18.31 0.44 9.30
CA PHE A 73 18.24 -1.01 9.35
C PHE A 73 17.10 -1.50 8.45
N SER A 74 17.35 -2.56 7.68
CA SER A 74 16.32 -3.17 6.85
C SER A 74 15.22 -3.87 7.66
N GLY A 75 15.50 -4.25 8.91
CA GLY A 75 14.70 -5.16 9.72
C GLY A 75 15.16 -6.61 9.62
N TYR A 76 14.55 -7.46 10.43
CA TYR A 76 14.76 -8.91 10.52
C TYR A 76 13.45 -9.66 10.24
N PRO A 77 13.51 -10.90 9.71
CA PRO A 77 12.31 -11.72 9.56
C PRO A 77 11.79 -12.12 10.94
N THR A 78 10.47 -12.14 11.12
CA THR A 78 9.82 -12.79 12.25
C THR A 78 9.32 -14.16 11.80
N GLU A 79 9.18 -15.12 12.72
CA GLU A 79 8.79 -16.50 12.36
C GLU A 79 7.39 -16.59 11.74
N LYS A 80 6.51 -15.64 12.07
CA LYS A 80 5.08 -15.69 11.70
C LYS A 80 4.73 -14.88 10.44
N ILE A 81 5.58 -13.93 10.04
CA ILE A 81 5.23 -12.95 9.00
C ILE A 81 6.32 -12.93 7.93
N ARG A 82 5.89 -12.90 6.67
CA ARG A 82 6.79 -12.68 5.54
C ARG A 82 7.57 -11.38 5.75
N PHE A 83 8.89 -11.45 5.59
CA PHE A 83 9.73 -10.25 5.71
C PHE A 83 9.33 -9.17 4.71
N SER A 84 9.10 -7.97 5.24
CA SER A 84 8.95 -6.73 4.48
C SER A 84 9.94 -5.69 5.02
N PRO A 85 10.71 -4.99 4.17
CA PRO A 85 11.75 -4.07 4.63
C PRO A 85 11.14 -2.83 5.28
N ASN A 86 11.83 -2.25 6.26
CA ASN A 86 11.53 -0.90 6.74
C ASN A 86 11.49 0.07 5.53
N ARG A 87 10.41 0.84 5.40
CA ARG A 87 10.15 1.68 4.21
C ARG A 87 11.14 2.82 4.05
N ASN A 88 11.61 3.42 5.15
CA ASN A 88 12.63 4.46 5.11
C ASN A 88 13.99 3.92 4.63
N PHE A 89 14.37 2.73 5.10
CA PHE A 89 15.56 2.03 4.61
C PHE A 89 15.41 1.65 3.12
N TYR A 90 14.26 1.11 2.72
CA TYR A 90 14.01 0.76 1.32
C TYR A 90 14.05 1.99 0.41
N TYR A 91 13.40 3.09 0.79
CA TYR A 91 13.37 4.36 0.05
C TYR A 91 14.77 4.91 -0.26
N LEU A 92 15.74 4.68 0.63
CA LEU A 92 17.11 5.16 0.49
C LEU A 92 18.08 4.13 -0.09
N THR A 93 17.69 2.86 -0.24
CA THR A 93 18.62 1.80 -0.68
C THR A 93 18.11 0.94 -1.85
N GLY A 94 16.80 0.84 -2.04
CA GLY A 94 16.14 -0.13 -2.92
C GLY A 94 16.31 -1.60 -2.50
N ILE A 95 16.93 -1.86 -1.34
CA ILE A 95 17.25 -3.21 -0.87
C ILE A 95 16.06 -3.78 -0.10
N ASP A 96 15.57 -4.92 -0.59
CA ASP A 96 14.41 -5.66 -0.08
C ASP A 96 14.82 -6.97 0.62
N ARG A 97 15.93 -6.94 1.36
CA ARG A 97 16.48 -8.10 2.06
C ARG A 97 16.69 -7.81 3.54
N PRO A 98 16.48 -8.80 4.42
CA PRO A 98 16.66 -8.63 5.85
C PRO A 98 18.14 -8.52 6.22
N ASN A 99 18.38 -8.06 7.45
CA ASN A 99 19.70 -8.00 8.08
C ASN A 99 20.73 -7.18 7.29
N VAL A 100 20.29 -6.08 6.67
CA VAL A 100 21.14 -5.10 5.99
C VAL A 100 21.16 -3.79 6.77
N ILE A 101 22.34 -3.19 6.89
CA ILE A 101 22.53 -1.90 7.56
C ILE A 101 23.07 -0.90 6.54
N LEU A 102 22.43 0.27 6.45
CA LEU A 102 22.94 1.45 5.77
C LEU A 102 23.66 2.33 6.79
N LEU A 103 24.91 2.69 6.49
CA LEU A 103 25.66 3.72 7.22
C LEU A 103 26.04 4.82 6.24
N ILE A 104 25.70 6.06 6.57
CA ILE A 104 26.18 7.24 5.86
C ILE A 104 26.97 8.11 6.82
N ILE A 105 28.17 8.50 6.42
CA ILE A 105 29.04 9.41 7.15
C ILE A 105 29.06 10.73 6.39
N LYS A 106 28.67 11.81 7.08
CA LYS A 106 28.71 13.17 6.57
C LYS A 106 29.62 14.03 7.44
N SER A 107 30.63 14.61 6.81
CA SER A 107 31.55 15.61 7.37
C SER A 107 31.80 16.71 6.34
N LYS A 108 32.49 17.78 6.74
CA LYS A 108 32.80 18.91 5.85
C LYS A 108 33.55 18.48 4.58
N GLU A 109 34.44 17.50 4.71
CA GLU A 109 35.35 17.07 3.63
C GLU A 109 34.93 15.73 3.00
N VAL A 110 34.12 14.94 3.71
CA VAL A 110 33.84 13.55 3.34
C VAL A 110 32.35 13.24 3.45
N ASN A 111 31.78 12.75 2.35
CA ASN A 111 30.48 12.09 2.31
C ASN A 111 30.68 10.65 1.83
N LYS A 112 30.52 9.67 2.73
CA LYS A 112 30.68 8.24 2.40
C LYS A 112 29.45 7.45 2.77
N GLN A 113 29.07 6.54 1.89
CA GLN A 113 27.92 5.67 2.05
C GLN A 113 28.39 4.22 2.05
N PHE A 114 27.81 3.40 2.92
CA PHE A 114 28.18 2.01 3.16
C PHE A 114 26.94 1.15 3.34
N LEU A 115 26.98 -0.06 2.78
CA LEU A 115 26.03 -1.12 3.10
C LEU A 115 26.76 -2.29 3.75
N PHE A 116 26.15 -2.83 4.81
CA PHE A 116 26.63 -4.03 5.50
C PHE A 116 25.60 -5.14 5.30
N ILE A 117 25.99 -6.20 4.61
CA ILE A 117 25.09 -7.29 4.19
C ILE A 117 25.47 -8.63 4.84
N PRO A 118 24.53 -9.58 5.00
CA PRO A 118 24.84 -10.90 5.52
C PRO A 118 25.95 -11.60 4.72
N LYS A 119 26.79 -12.39 5.39
CA LYS A 119 27.75 -13.26 4.71
C LYS A 119 26.99 -14.38 4.00
N SER A 120 27.32 -14.65 2.74
CA SER A 120 26.83 -15.84 2.05
C SER A 120 27.21 -17.10 2.85
N ASN A 121 26.21 -17.95 3.06
CA ASN A 121 26.37 -19.24 3.71
C ASN A 121 25.74 -20.30 2.79
N PRO A 122 26.54 -21.07 2.03
CA PRO A 122 26.02 -22.04 1.05
C PRO A 122 25.05 -23.06 1.65
N THR A 123 25.23 -23.44 2.92
CA THR A 123 24.29 -24.32 3.61
C THR A 123 22.95 -23.62 3.78
N LEU A 124 22.93 -22.42 4.35
CA LEU A 124 21.69 -21.65 4.56
C LEU A 124 21.00 -21.28 3.24
N GLU A 125 21.76 -20.94 2.20
CA GLU A 125 21.21 -20.57 0.90
C GLU A 125 20.45 -21.71 0.19
N ARG A 126 20.77 -22.97 0.52
CA ARG A 126 19.97 -24.13 0.07
C ARG A 126 18.58 -24.17 0.71
N TRP A 127 18.41 -23.62 1.92
CA TRP A 127 17.15 -23.64 2.66
C TRP A 127 16.29 -22.39 2.41
N VAL A 128 16.90 -21.20 2.43
CA VAL A 128 16.15 -19.93 2.44
C VAL A 128 16.41 -19.06 1.19
N GLY A 129 17.18 -19.56 0.23
CA GLY A 129 17.54 -18.86 -1.00
C GLY A 129 18.84 -18.05 -0.90
N LYS A 130 19.32 -17.59 -2.06
CA LYS A 130 20.61 -16.90 -2.17
C LYS A 130 20.63 -15.54 -1.46
N THR A 131 21.73 -15.26 -0.77
CA THR A 131 22.00 -13.89 -0.30
C THR A 131 22.37 -13.00 -1.48
N LEU A 132 22.04 -11.70 -1.39
CA LEU A 132 22.48 -10.74 -2.41
C LEU A 132 24.01 -10.63 -2.40
N LYS A 133 24.62 -10.75 -3.58
CA LYS A 133 26.05 -10.50 -3.77
C LYS A 133 26.35 -9.01 -3.72
N LYS A 134 27.60 -8.66 -3.40
CA LYS A 134 28.03 -7.25 -3.31
C LYS A 134 27.78 -6.49 -4.61
N GLU A 135 28.00 -7.12 -5.74
CA GLU A 135 27.81 -6.57 -7.08
C GLU A 135 26.34 -6.25 -7.35
N GLU A 136 25.42 -7.15 -6.97
CA GLU A 136 23.97 -6.93 -7.09
C GLU A 136 23.53 -5.76 -6.20
N VAL A 137 24.06 -5.68 -4.97
CA VAL A 137 23.78 -4.59 -4.03
C VAL A 137 24.26 -3.24 -4.59
N ARG A 138 25.44 -3.20 -5.22
CA ARG A 138 25.98 -2.00 -5.90
C ARG A 138 25.12 -1.58 -7.09
N GLN A 139 24.63 -2.54 -7.86
CA GLN A 139 23.76 -2.28 -9.02
C GLN A 139 22.40 -1.74 -8.59
N ILE A 140 21.81 -2.27 -7.53
CA ILE A 140 20.50 -1.80 -7.02
C ILE A 140 20.65 -0.44 -6.33
N SER A 141 21.53 -0.34 -5.34
CA SER A 141 21.58 0.83 -4.44
C SER A 141 22.40 1.99 -5.00
N GLY A 142 23.38 1.70 -5.87
CA GLY A 142 24.42 2.66 -6.26
C GLY A 142 25.50 2.93 -5.21
N ILE A 143 25.52 2.19 -4.09
CA ILE A 143 26.54 2.34 -3.05
C ILE A 143 27.71 1.39 -3.34
N ASN A 144 28.89 1.95 -3.58
CA ASN A 144 30.09 1.16 -3.94
C ASN A 144 30.70 0.39 -2.75
N ASN A 145 30.66 0.97 -1.55
CA ASN A 145 31.25 0.38 -0.36
C ASN A 145 30.29 -0.64 0.27
N VAL A 146 30.44 -1.92 -0.09
CA VAL A 146 29.62 -3.02 0.44
C VAL A 146 30.48 -3.99 1.24
N PHE A 147 30.17 -4.11 2.52
CA PHE A 147 30.89 -4.91 3.51
C PHE A 147 30.01 -6.02 4.10
N ILE A 148 30.62 -6.92 4.86
CA ILE A 148 29.90 -7.99 5.56
C ILE A 148 29.34 -7.47 6.88
N LEU A 149 28.17 -7.95 7.29
CA LEU A 149 27.42 -7.48 8.45
C LEU A 149 28.27 -7.39 9.73
N ASN A 150 29.07 -8.43 10.01
CA ASN A 150 29.90 -8.49 11.23
C ASN A 150 30.99 -7.40 11.30
N SER A 151 31.33 -6.74 10.18
CA SER A 151 32.26 -5.61 10.21
C SER A 151 31.60 -4.27 10.58
N PHE A 152 30.28 -4.21 10.71
CA PHE A 152 29.56 -2.97 11.05
C PHE A 152 30.03 -2.36 12.38
N ASN A 153 29.96 -3.10 13.48
CA ASN A 153 30.28 -2.58 14.81
C ASN A 153 31.72 -2.04 14.92
N PRO A 154 32.77 -2.79 14.50
CA PRO A 154 34.14 -2.27 14.47
C PRO A 154 34.29 -1.03 13.59
N TYR A 155 33.66 -1.03 12.40
CA TYR A 155 33.75 0.07 11.46
C TYR A 155 33.07 1.34 11.98
N PHE A 156 31.86 1.21 12.53
CA PHE A 156 31.11 2.31 13.12
C PHE A 156 31.87 2.92 14.31
N LYS A 157 32.39 2.09 15.22
CA LYS A 157 33.22 2.56 16.35
C LYS A 157 34.43 3.37 15.87
N LYS A 158 35.17 2.87 14.87
CA LYS A 158 36.32 3.58 14.28
C LYS A 158 35.88 4.89 13.61
N SER A 159 34.73 4.88 12.95
CA SER A 159 34.19 6.05 12.24
C SER A 159 33.86 7.21 13.17
N ILE A 160 33.40 6.93 14.39
CA ILE A 160 33.10 7.97 15.39
C ILE A 160 34.31 8.88 15.62
N SER A 161 35.48 8.30 15.93
CA SER A 161 36.69 9.09 16.18
C SER A 161 37.31 9.62 14.89
N GLN A 162 37.42 8.79 13.85
CA GLN A 162 38.08 9.15 12.60
C GLN A 162 37.44 10.35 11.91
N TYR A 163 36.12 10.46 11.95
CA TYR A 163 35.36 11.54 11.29
C TYR A 163 34.82 12.57 12.28
N ASN A 164 35.26 12.51 13.54
CA ASN A 164 34.80 13.38 14.63
C ASN A 164 33.26 13.50 14.66
N ILE A 165 32.58 12.35 14.70
CA ILE A 165 31.12 12.30 14.69
C ILE A 165 30.59 12.84 16.02
N LYS A 166 29.64 13.77 15.94
CA LYS A 166 28.94 14.38 17.08
C LYS A 166 27.46 14.01 17.09
N ASN A 167 26.86 13.79 15.91
CA ASN A 167 25.46 13.44 15.78
C ASN A 167 25.30 12.05 15.17
N VAL A 168 24.40 11.23 15.71
CA VAL A 168 23.98 9.96 15.11
C VAL A 168 22.47 10.02 14.87
N TYR A 169 22.09 10.01 13.60
CA TYR A 169 20.72 10.00 13.14
C TYR A 169 20.22 8.55 13.00
N LEU A 170 19.09 8.26 13.64
CA LEU A 170 18.44 6.94 13.66
C LEU A 170 16.96 7.09 13.35
N ASP A 171 16.37 6.07 12.73
CA ASP A 171 14.92 5.98 12.56
C ASP A 171 14.30 5.54 13.89
N LEU A 172 13.66 6.48 14.58
CA LEU A 172 12.96 6.24 15.84
C LEU A 172 11.44 6.16 15.65
N GLY A 173 10.92 6.29 14.42
CA GLY A 173 9.49 6.51 14.19
C GLY A 173 9.01 7.83 14.80
N ASP A 174 7.78 7.85 15.31
CA ASP A 174 7.15 9.03 15.91
C ASP A 174 7.51 9.27 17.39
N ILE A 175 8.43 8.47 17.95
CA ILE A 175 8.82 8.60 19.36
C ILE A 175 10.17 9.30 19.54
N THR A 176 10.35 9.90 20.71
CA THR A 176 11.64 10.50 21.10
C THR A 176 12.54 9.48 21.82
N ILE A 177 13.84 9.74 21.83
CA ILE A 177 14.80 8.92 22.58
C ILE A 177 14.53 8.94 24.11
N ASN A 178 13.94 10.01 24.63
CA ASN A 178 13.57 10.12 26.05
C ASN A 178 12.33 9.27 26.35
N THR A 179 11.32 9.30 25.47
CA THR A 179 10.14 8.42 25.54
C THR A 179 10.55 6.94 25.49
N LEU A 180 11.50 6.62 24.61
CA LEU A 180 12.08 5.28 24.52
C LEU A 180 12.87 4.91 25.79
N ALA A 181 13.59 5.87 26.38
CA ALA A 181 14.36 5.68 27.62
C ALA A 181 13.50 5.30 28.82
N SER A 182 12.36 5.97 28.94
CA SER A 182 11.49 5.89 30.10
C SER A 182 10.60 4.66 30.10
N GLN A 183 10.69 3.79 29.07
CA GLN A 183 9.81 2.63 28.88
C GLN A 183 8.32 2.98 28.89
N ILE A 184 7.98 4.25 28.59
CA ILE A 184 6.59 4.72 28.43
C ILE A 184 6.03 4.29 27.07
N VAL A 185 6.89 3.78 26.17
CA VAL A 185 6.45 3.07 24.97
C VAL A 185 5.70 1.82 25.43
N SER A 186 4.42 1.73 25.06
CA SER A 186 3.50 0.67 25.46
C SER A 186 4.16 -0.72 25.44
N PHE A 187 3.97 -1.48 26.51
CA PHE A 187 4.56 -2.81 26.74
C PHE A 187 4.29 -3.84 25.61
N ASP A 188 3.33 -3.56 24.73
CA ASP A 188 2.82 -4.51 23.74
C ASP A 188 3.48 -4.43 22.35
N SER A 189 4.34 -3.43 22.07
CA SER A 189 5.03 -3.31 20.77
C SER A 189 6.54 -3.51 20.90
N PRO A 190 7.14 -4.48 20.17
CA PRO A 190 8.58 -4.69 20.19
C PRO A 190 9.30 -3.46 19.61
N ILE A 191 10.36 -3.01 20.28
CA ILE A 191 11.18 -1.90 19.78
C ILE A 191 11.86 -2.28 18.46
N THR A 192 12.05 -1.30 17.58
CA THR A 192 12.71 -1.53 16.29
C THR A 192 14.24 -1.66 16.46
N GLN A 193 14.94 -2.20 15.45
CA GLN A 193 16.41 -2.25 15.47
C GLN A 193 17.05 -0.85 15.58
N GLY A 194 16.43 0.17 14.97
CA GLY A 194 16.88 1.55 15.07
C GLY A 194 16.77 2.10 16.50
N GLN A 195 15.65 1.81 17.16
CA GLN A 195 15.39 2.18 18.56
C GLN A 195 16.33 1.44 19.53
N ASP A 196 16.51 0.12 19.36
CA ASP A 196 17.45 -0.66 20.17
C ASP A 196 18.90 -0.15 20.02
N PHE A 197 19.33 0.12 18.78
CA PHE A 197 20.65 0.70 18.54
C PHE A 197 20.79 2.09 19.15
N ALA A 198 19.72 2.91 19.17
CA ALA A 198 19.72 4.21 19.84
C ALA A 198 20.01 4.08 21.34
N LEU A 199 19.38 3.10 22.01
CA LEU A 199 19.65 2.80 23.42
C LEU A 199 21.11 2.37 23.62
N HIS A 200 21.65 1.53 22.74
CA HIS A 200 23.06 1.14 22.78
C HIS A 200 24.00 2.36 22.66
N ILE A 201 23.74 3.26 21.71
CA ILE A 201 24.55 4.48 21.52
C ILE A 201 24.50 5.37 22.75
N ARG A 202 23.30 5.63 23.29
CA ARG A 202 23.10 6.47 24.48
C ARG A 202 23.86 5.95 25.70
N ASN A 203 23.94 4.63 25.83
CA ASN A 203 24.60 4.00 26.96
C ASN A 203 26.13 4.05 26.81
N ARG A 204 26.63 3.87 25.58
CA ARG A 204 28.07 3.70 25.33
C ARG A 204 28.82 4.99 24.96
N TYR A 205 28.17 5.93 24.29
CA TYR A 205 28.80 7.14 23.74
C TYR A 205 28.09 8.39 24.26
N LYS A 206 28.43 8.82 25.48
CA LYS A 206 27.76 9.94 26.19
C LYS A 206 27.87 11.29 25.49
N GLU A 207 28.91 11.48 24.69
CA GLU A 207 29.19 12.70 23.91
C GLU A 207 28.46 12.75 22.56
N ILE A 208 27.71 11.69 22.20
CA ILE A 208 27.00 11.60 20.92
C ILE A 208 25.56 12.05 21.09
N ASN A 209 25.16 13.02 20.27
CA ASN A 209 23.77 13.43 20.15
C ASN A 209 23.00 12.44 19.27
N ILE A 210 21.96 11.83 19.82
CA ILE A 210 21.04 10.99 19.04
C ILE A 210 19.94 11.87 18.46
N LYS A 211 19.78 11.82 17.14
CA LYS A 211 18.76 12.60 16.41
C LYS A 211 17.80 11.65 15.69
N ASN A 212 16.51 12.03 15.63
CA ASN A 212 15.52 11.27 14.87
C ASN A 212 15.58 11.69 13.40
N ILE A 213 15.80 10.73 12.49
CA ILE A 213 15.82 10.94 11.04
C ILE A 213 14.43 10.82 10.40
N PHE A 214 13.48 10.20 11.11
CA PHE A 214 12.16 9.86 10.57
C PHE A 214 11.42 11.07 9.96
N PRO A 215 11.29 12.23 10.64
CA PRO A 215 10.56 13.38 10.08
C PRO A 215 11.20 13.90 8.78
N LEU A 216 12.53 13.81 8.66
CA LEU A 216 13.24 14.26 7.46
C LEU A 216 12.98 13.33 6.28
N ILE A 217 12.91 12.02 6.49
CA ILE A 217 12.60 11.06 5.43
C ILE A 217 11.11 11.10 5.07
N ALA A 218 10.22 11.20 6.07
CA ALA A 218 8.78 11.36 5.87
C ALA A 218 8.47 12.57 4.97
N ASP A 219 9.07 13.73 5.26
CA ASP A 219 8.95 14.93 4.42
C ASP A 219 9.35 14.69 2.95
N GLN A 220 10.38 13.87 2.69
CA GLN A 220 10.80 13.56 1.32
C GLN A 220 9.84 12.58 0.64
N ARG A 221 9.36 11.57 1.37
CA ARG A 221 8.39 10.58 0.87
C ARG A 221 7.02 11.21 0.57
N LEU A 222 6.68 12.29 1.25
CA LEU A 222 5.41 12.98 1.10
C LEU A 222 5.16 13.45 -0.34
N ILE A 223 6.20 13.94 -1.02
CA ILE A 223 6.14 14.41 -2.41
C ILE A 223 6.65 13.32 -3.35
N LYS A 224 5.73 12.66 -4.05
CA LYS A 224 6.04 11.54 -4.94
C LYS A 224 6.57 12.05 -6.26
N ASN A 225 7.67 11.45 -6.72
CA ASN A 225 8.14 11.69 -8.07
C ASN A 225 7.37 10.84 -9.10
N LYS A 226 7.64 11.07 -10.39
CA LYS A 226 6.96 10.39 -11.50
C LYS A 226 7.04 8.86 -11.43
N GLU A 227 8.19 8.30 -11.08
CA GLU A 227 8.38 6.85 -10.98
C GLU A 227 7.53 6.26 -9.85
N GLU A 228 7.49 6.92 -8.69
CA GLU A 228 6.67 6.52 -7.54
C GLU A 228 5.18 6.56 -7.88
N ILE A 229 4.72 7.63 -8.55
CA ILE A 229 3.35 7.75 -9.03
C ILE A 229 2.98 6.61 -9.99
N GLN A 230 3.92 6.15 -10.85
CA GLN A 230 3.65 5.00 -11.71
C GLN A 230 3.50 3.69 -10.92
N LYS A 231 4.25 3.52 -9.83
CA LYS A 231 4.06 2.34 -8.95
C LYS A 231 2.69 2.36 -8.28
N ILE A 232 2.26 3.50 -7.75
CA ILE A 232 0.92 3.67 -7.16
C ILE A 232 -0.17 3.40 -8.21
N LYS A 233 -0.05 3.98 -9.41
CA LYS A 233 -0.99 3.70 -10.52
C LYS A 233 -1.09 2.22 -10.84
N LYS A 234 0.03 1.49 -10.85
CA LYS A 234 0.01 0.05 -11.10
C LYS A 234 -0.63 -0.73 -9.94
N ALA A 235 -0.41 -0.31 -8.69
CA ALA A 235 -1.11 -0.89 -7.54
C ALA A 235 -2.63 -0.67 -7.67
N VAL A 236 -3.07 0.54 -8.01
CA VAL A 236 -4.49 0.88 -8.23
C VAL A 236 -5.11 0.06 -9.36
N GLU A 237 -4.38 -0.12 -10.47
CA GLU A 237 -4.82 -0.95 -11.60
C GLU A 237 -5.09 -2.39 -11.17
N ILE A 238 -4.14 -3.00 -10.44
CA ILE A 238 -4.27 -4.37 -9.91
C ILE A 238 -5.46 -4.46 -8.93
N THR A 239 -5.62 -3.47 -8.05
CA THR A 239 -6.75 -3.40 -7.12
C THR A 239 -8.08 -3.31 -7.86
N GLY A 240 -8.16 -2.49 -8.91
CA GLY A 240 -9.34 -2.38 -9.76
C GLY A 240 -9.69 -3.68 -10.48
N GLU A 241 -8.71 -4.43 -10.97
CA GLU A 241 -8.91 -5.78 -11.52
C GLU A 241 -9.50 -6.73 -10.47
N GLY A 242 -8.95 -6.70 -9.25
CA GLY A 242 -9.44 -7.49 -8.12
C GLY A 242 -10.90 -7.18 -7.76
N ILE A 243 -11.24 -5.91 -7.56
CA ILE A 243 -12.61 -5.46 -7.25
C ILE A 243 -13.58 -5.88 -8.34
N LYS A 244 -13.19 -5.69 -9.61
CA LYS A 244 -13.99 -6.10 -10.75
C LYS A 244 -14.30 -7.59 -10.70
N TYR A 245 -13.29 -8.41 -10.43
CA TYR A 245 -13.44 -9.86 -10.36
C TYR A 245 -14.30 -10.28 -9.16
N VAL A 246 -14.18 -9.59 -8.02
CA VAL A 246 -15.08 -9.83 -6.88
C VAL A 246 -16.53 -9.52 -7.26
N MET A 247 -16.81 -8.34 -7.82
CA MET A 247 -18.17 -7.95 -8.24
C MET A 247 -18.78 -8.93 -9.26
N GLN A 248 -17.96 -9.55 -10.13
CA GLN A 248 -18.43 -10.56 -11.08
C GLN A 248 -18.90 -11.86 -10.41
N ASN A 249 -18.31 -12.22 -9.28
CA ASN A 249 -18.54 -13.50 -8.63
C ASN A 249 -19.37 -13.40 -7.34
N ALA A 250 -19.65 -12.19 -6.86
CA ALA A 250 -20.46 -11.96 -5.67
C ALA A 250 -21.91 -12.39 -5.89
N LYS A 251 -22.44 -13.15 -4.93
CA LYS A 251 -23.84 -13.59 -4.89
C LYS A 251 -24.27 -13.89 -3.45
N PRO A 252 -25.58 -13.83 -3.15
CA PRO A 252 -26.11 -14.27 -1.86
C PRO A 252 -25.75 -15.73 -1.53
N GLY A 253 -25.61 -16.04 -0.24
CA GLY A 253 -25.25 -17.36 0.30
C GLY A 253 -23.74 -17.65 0.31
N MET A 254 -22.91 -16.73 -0.19
CA MET A 254 -21.46 -16.82 -0.03
C MET A 254 -21.01 -16.37 1.35
N LYS A 255 -19.82 -16.78 1.78
CA LYS A 255 -19.13 -16.19 2.93
C LYS A 255 -18.26 -15.03 2.49
N GLU A 256 -18.11 -14.02 3.34
CA GLU A 256 -17.25 -12.85 3.10
C GLU A 256 -15.81 -13.23 2.67
N TYR A 257 -15.18 -14.18 3.36
CA TYR A 257 -13.82 -14.67 3.01
C TYR A 257 -13.73 -15.28 1.60
N GLN A 258 -14.85 -15.73 1.01
CA GLN A 258 -14.83 -16.24 -0.36
C GLN A 258 -14.66 -15.09 -1.37
N LEU A 259 -15.18 -13.89 -1.05
CA LEU A 259 -14.93 -12.69 -1.84
C LEU A 259 -13.50 -12.18 -1.62
N GLU A 260 -13.00 -12.19 -0.38
CA GLU A 260 -11.59 -11.92 -0.08
C GLU A 260 -10.67 -12.84 -0.90
N ALA A 261 -10.97 -14.15 -0.95
CA ALA A 261 -10.19 -15.11 -1.72
C ALA A 261 -10.14 -14.80 -3.23
N TYR A 262 -11.21 -14.26 -3.81
CA TYR A 262 -11.20 -13.80 -5.21
C TYR A 262 -10.30 -12.60 -5.43
N PHE A 263 -10.33 -11.64 -4.50
CA PHE A 263 -9.42 -10.49 -4.53
C PHE A 263 -7.96 -10.94 -4.40
N ASP A 264 -7.67 -11.80 -3.42
CA ASP A 264 -6.33 -12.35 -3.18
C ASP A 264 -5.79 -13.10 -4.39
N PHE A 265 -6.63 -13.92 -5.02
CA PHE A 265 -6.25 -14.65 -6.23
C PHE A 265 -5.84 -13.69 -7.35
N ILE A 266 -6.65 -12.68 -7.66
CA ILE A 266 -6.38 -11.76 -8.77
C ILE A 266 -5.18 -10.87 -8.48
N THR A 267 -5.11 -10.27 -7.30
CA THR A 267 -3.96 -9.42 -6.95
C THR A 267 -2.65 -10.21 -7.00
N LYS A 268 -2.65 -11.46 -6.52
CA LYS A 268 -1.49 -12.35 -6.61
C LYS A 268 -1.15 -12.72 -8.05
N TYR A 269 -2.16 -13.05 -8.84
CA TYR A 269 -2.01 -13.39 -10.26
C TYR A 269 -1.42 -12.22 -11.06
N SER A 270 -1.88 -11.00 -10.80
CA SER A 270 -1.39 -9.76 -11.42
C SER A 270 -0.04 -9.28 -10.85
N GLY A 271 0.57 -10.05 -9.95
CA GLY A 271 1.96 -9.87 -9.52
C GLY A 271 2.14 -9.07 -8.23
N ALA A 272 1.08 -8.76 -7.48
CA ALA A 272 1.22 -8.19 -6.14
C ALA A 272 1.94 -9.20 -5.22
N LYS A 273 2.92 -8.71 -4.45
CA LYS A 273 3.68 -9.58 -3.55
C LYS A 273 3.03 -9.71 -2.18
N GLU A 274 2.37 -8.65 -1.74
CA GLU A 274 1.66 -8.50 -0.47
C GLU A 274 0.44 -7.62 -0.70
N HIS A 275 -0.54 -7.70 0.20
CA HIS A 275 -1.61 -6.71 0.32
C HIS A 275 -1.06 -5.45 1.00
N ALA A 276 -1.68 -4.30 0.72
CA ALA A 276 -1.34 -3.05 1.38
C ALA A 276 -1.68 -3.11 2.89
N PHE A 277 -2.81 -3.75 3.21
CA PHE A 277 -3.33 -3.98 4.56
C PHE A 277 -4.25 -5.22 4.54
N LEU A 278 -4.80 -5.61 5.69
CA LEU A 278 -5.75 -6.72 5.77
C LEU A 278 -7.07 -6.31 5.14
N THR A 279 -7.54 -7.10 4.16
CA THR A 279 -8.82 -6.88 3.49
C THR A 279 -9.96 -6.83 4.50
N ILE A 280 -10.82 -5.82 4.35
CA ILE A 280 -12.14 -5.75 4.98
C ILE A 280 -13.13 -6.25 3.94
N ALA A 281 -13.87 -7.31 4.26
CA ALA A 281 -14.97 -7.81 3.45
C ALA A 281 -16.20 -7.92 4.35
N ALA A 282 -16.98 -6.85 4.41
CA ALA A 282 -18.06 -6.69 5.39
C ALA A 282 -19.43 -6.63 4.70
N SER A 283 -20.31 -7.59 4.97
CA SER A 283 -21.69 -7.58 4.47
C SER A 283 -22.70 -7.19 5.54
N GLY A 284 -23.77 -6.51 5.13
CA GLY A 284 -24.87 -6.12 6.03
C GLY A 284 -24.39 -5.31 7.23
N GLU A 285 -24.79 -5.72 8.43
CA GLU A 285 -24.41 -5.05 9.69
C GLU A 285 -22.90 -5.00 9.93
N ASN A 286 -22.12 -5.96 9.41
CA ASN A 286 -20.66 -5.95 9.61
C ASN A 286 -20.02 -4.69 9.01
N ALA A 287 -20.63 -4.11 7.97
CA ALA A 287 -20.12 -2.92 7.31
C ALA A 287 -20.18 -1.66 8.19
N THR A 288 -20.86 -1.70 9.34
CA THR A 288 -20.87 -0.60 10.33
C THR A 288 -19.64 -0.60 11.25
N ILE A 289 -18.84 -1.67 11.21
CA ILE A 289 -17.59 -1.81 11.96
C ILE A 289 -16.44 -1.38 11.05
N ALA A 290 -15.88 -0.19 11.28
CA ALA A 290 -14.90 0.42 10.35
C ALA A 290 -13.68 -0.44 10.01
N HIS A 291 -13.15 -1.21 10.97
CA HIS A 291 -12.03 -2.14 10.77
C HIS A 291 -12.44 -3.62 10.94
N TYR A 292 -13.59 -4.00 10.38
CA TYR A 292 -14.04 -5.38 10.39
C TYR A 292 -13.07 -6.29 9.60
N GLN A 293 -12.46 -7.27 10.28
CA GLN A 293 -11.48 -8.18 9.67
C GLN A 293 -11.79 -9.67 9.90
N LYS A 294 -12.95 -9.99 10.49
CA LYS A 294 -13.32 -11.40 10.71
C LYS A 294 -13.65 -12.11 9.40
N ASN A 295 -14.26 -11.37 8.45
CA ASN A 295 -14.59 -11.80 7.09
C ASN A 295 -15.24 -13.19 7.03
N ASN A 296 -16.11 -13.56 7.97
CA ASN A 296 -16.62 -14.92 8.10
C ASN A 296 -18.14 -15.05 8.18
N SER A 297 -18.88 -13.95 8.00
CA SER A 297 -20.33 -13.98 7.92
C SER A 297 -20.81 -14.46 6.55
N GLU A 298 -22.06 -14.94 6.51
CA GLU A 298 -22.76 -15.26 5.28
C GLU A 298 -23.46 -14.03 4.71
N ILE A 299 -23.19 -13.75 3.44
CA ILE A 299 -23.74 -12.63 2.69
C ILE A 299 -25.19 -12.95 2.34
N GLN A 300 -26.13 -12.18 2.86
CA GLN A 300 -27.56 -12.39 2.60
C GLN A 300 -28.02 -11.71 1.30
N ASP A 301 -29.18 -12.14 0.80
CA ASP A 301 -29.83 -11.46 -0.32
C ASP A 301 -30.21 -10.02 0.07
N LYS A 302 -30.02 -9.09 -0.86
CA LYS A 302 -30.26 -7.64 -0.71
C LYS A 302 -29.41 -6.95 0.35
N GLU A 303 -28.36 -7.56 0.89
CA GLU A 303 -27.34 -6.85 1.66
C GLU A 303 -26.42 -6.05 0.74
N LEU A 304 -25.79 -5.01 1.30
CA LEU A 304 -24.59 -4.43 0.70
C LEU A 304 -23.35 -5.17 1.21
N ILE A 305 -22.32 -5.18 0.37
CA ILE A 305 -20.97 -5.64 0.68
C ILE A 305 -20.07 -4.42 0.58
N LEU A 306 -19.43 -4.04 1.67
CA LEU A 306 -18.35 -3.07 1.73
C LEU A 306 -17.03 -3.83 1.67
N MET A 307 -16.24 -3.55 0.64
CA MET A 307 -14.88 -4.06 0.55
C MET A 307 -13.88 -2.92 0.57
N ASP A 308 -13.00 -2.95 1.56
CA ASP A 308 -11.88 -2.02 1.71
C ASP A 308 -10.58 -2.80 1.68
N LEU A 309 -9.76 -2.49 0.68
CA LEU A 309 -8.67 -3.34 0.22
C LEU A 309 -7.68 -2.61 -0.68
N GLY A 310 -6.48 -3.18 -0.78
CA GLY A 310 -5.41 -2.60 -1.58
C GLY A 310 -4.35 -3.60 -1.98
N ALA A 311 -3.93 -3.57 -3.24
CA ALA A 311 -2.75 -4.28 -3.73
C ALA A 311 -1.48 -3.45 -3.51
N THR A 312 -0.32 -4.12 -3.61
CA THR A 312 0.98 -3.44 -3.65
C THR A 312 1.70 -3.69 -4.96
N TYR A 313 2.42 -2.67 -5.43
CA TYR A 313 3.36 -2.80 -6.54
C TYR A 313 4.67 -2.08 -6.23
N GLY A 314 5.76 -2.84 -6.12
CA GLY A 314 7.07 -2.28 -5.76
C GLY A 314 7.13 -1.64 -4.37
N TYR A 315 6.31 -2.15 -3.44
CA TYR A 315 6.06 -1.61 -2.09
C TYR A 315 5.22 -0.34 -2.01
N TYR A 316 4.76 0.21 -3.14
CA TYR A 316 3.76 1.27 -3.12
C TYR A 316 2.37 0.67 -3.05
N ASN A 317 1.51 1.29 -2.25
CA ASN A 317 0.17 0.83 -1.93
C ASN A 317 -0.86 1.58 -2.78
N SER A 318 -1.98 0.91 -3.03
CA SER A 318 -3.26 1.54 -3.33
C SER A 318 -4.20 1.35 -2.15
N ASP A 319 -5.20 2.20 -2.02
CA ASP A 319 -6.21 2.08 -0.96
C ASP A 319 -7.60 2.40 -1.49
N ILE A 320 -8.45 1.38 -1.60
CA ILE A 320 -9.72 1.52 -2.32
C ILE A 320 -10.83 0.78 -1.59
N THR A 321 -11.78 1.55 -1.08
CA THR A 321 -13.09 1.06 -0.67
C THR A 321 -14.14 1.14 -1.79
N ARG A 322 -14.89 0.04 -2.00
CA ARG A 322 -16.13 -0.02 -2.80
C ARG A 322 -17.23 -0.73 -2.04
N THR A 323 -18.43 -0.15 -2.09
CA THR A 323 -19.66 -0.79 -1.59
C THR A 323 -20.59 -1.15 -2.74
N PHE A 324 -21.15 -2.36 -2.75
CA PHE A 324 -22.03 -2.85 -3.83
C PHE A 324 -23.05 -3.90 -3.32
N PRO A 325 -24.22 -4.07 -3.99
CA PRO A 325 -25.26 -5.00 -3.55
C PRO A 325 -24.90 -6.46 -3.83
N SER A 326 -25.16 -7.35 -2.89
CA SER A 326 -24.86 -8.78 -2.99
C SER A 326 -25.52 -9.47 -4.18
N ASN A 327 -26.69 -8.98 -4.61
CA ASN A 327 -27.48 -9.51 -5.72
C ASN A 327 -27.43 -8.62 -6.98
N GLY A 328 -26.51 -7.65 -7.03
CA GLY A 328 -26.34 -6.78 -8.19
C GLY A 328 -27.41 -5.68 -8.36
N ARG A 329 -28.32 -5.48 -7.39
CA ARG A 329 -29.34 -4.41 -7.43
C ARG A 329 -29.48 -3.71 -6.09
N PHE A 330 -29.31 -2.39 -6.07
CA PHE A 330 -29.50 -1.62 -4.85
C PHE A 330 -31.00 -1.45 -4.55
N THR A 331 -31.38 -1.57 -3.28
CA THR A 331 -32.72 -1.17 -2.81
C THR A 331 -32.88 0.34 -2.82
N LYS A 332 -34.12 0.85 -2.70
CA LYS A 332 -34.36 2.30 -2.65
C LYS A 332 -33.58 2.99 -1.53
N ARG A 333 -33.58 2.40 -0.32
CA ARG A 333 -32.86 2.95 0.84
C ARG A 333 -31.35 2.92 0.64
N GLN A 334 -30.82 1.81 0.11
CA GLN A 334 -29.40 1.72 -0.23
C GLN A 334 -28.97 2.76 -1.27
N LYS A 335 -29.78 2.98 -2.33
CA LYS A 335 -29.51 4.04 -3.32
C LYS A 335 -29.50 5.43 -2.69
N GLU A 336 -30.40 5.70 -1.75
CA GLU A 336 -30.48 6.98 -1.06
C GLU A 336 -29.18 7.27 -0.29
N ILE A 337 -28.75 6.37 0.61
CA ILE A 337 -27.53 6.54 1.40
C ILE A 337 -26.28 6.50 0.52
N TYR A 338 -26.21 5.60 -0.46
CA TYR A 338 -25.07 5.50 -1.37
C TYR A 338 -24.82 6.79 -2.14
N ASN A 339 -25.89 7.44 -2.64
CA ASN A 339 -25.75 8.71 -3.35
C ASN A 339 -25.29 9.85 -2.44
N ILE A 340 -25.62 9.83 -1.15
CA ILE A 340 -25.13 10.81 -0.18
C ILE A 340 -23.61 10.66 -0.03
N VAL A 341 -23.12 9.44 0.20
CA VAL A 341 -21.69 9.15 0.33
C VAL A 341 -20.95 9.49 -0.98
N LEU A 342 -21.50 9.09 -2.14
CA LEU A 342 -20.93 9.39 -3.45
C LEU A 342 -20.86 10.90 -3.73
N LYS A 343 -21.89 11.66 -3.31
CA LYS A 343 -21.91 13.13 -3.42
C LYS A 343 -20.81 13.74 -2.55
N ALA A 344 -20.73 13.36 -1.28
CA ALA A 344 -19.69 13.84 -0.38
C ALA A 344 -18.29 13.56 -0.94
N GLN A 345 -18.05 12.33 -1.42
CA GLN A 345 -16.77 11.96 -2.03
C GLN A 345 -16.45 12.82 -3.25
N THR A 346 -17.41 12.95 -4.17
CA THR A 346 -17.21 13.65 -5.44
C THR A 346 -16.91 15.13 -5.23
N GLU A 347 -17.65 15.79 -4.35
CA GLU A 347 -17.45 17.22 -4.06
C GLU A 347 -16.17 17.47 -3.25
N THR A 348 -15.82 16.59 -2.30
CA THR A 348 -14.55 16.69 -1.58
C THR A 348 -13.36 16.48 -2.52
N ILE A 349 -13.41 15.50 -3.42
CA ILE A 349 -12.37 15.31 -4.45
C ILE A 349 -12.22 16.57 -5.32
N LYS A 350 -13.33 17.21 -5.73
CA LYS A 350 -13.30 18.46 -6.53
C LYS A 350 -12.61 19.62 -5.79
N ALA A 351 -12.62 19.62 -4.46
CA ALA A 351 -11.98 20.64 -3.65
C ALA A 351 -10.45 20.45 -3.52
N VAL A 352 -9.92 19.27 -3.90
CA VAL A 352 -8.48 18.97 -3.80
C VAL A 352 -7.69 19.85 -4.77
N LYS A 353 -6.77 20.64 -4.21
CA LYS A 353 -5.83 21.50 -4.94
C LYS A 353 -4.68 21.93 -4.03
N PRO A 354 -3.56 22.45 -4.56
CA PRO A 354 -2.52 23.01 -3.71
C PRO A 354 -3.05 24.07 -2.76
N GLY A 355 -2.57 24.04 -1.51
CA GLY A 355 -2.93 25.01 -0.47
C GLY A 355 -4.07 24.58 0.47
N ILE A 356 -4.97 23.68 0.07
CA ILE A 356 -5.99 23.12 0.98
C ILE A 356 -5.35 22.10 1.93
N THR A 357 -5.90 21.89 3.12
CA THR A 357 -5.44 20.85 4.07
C THR A 357 -6.39 19.65 4.10
N LEU A 358 -5.93 18.48 4.60
CA LEU A 358 -6.81 17.33 4.83
C LEU A 358 -7.92 17.67 5.85
N SER A 359 -7.60 18.43 6.89
CA SER A 359 -8.59 18.92 7.86
C SER A 359 -9.70 19.79 7.22
N GLN A 360 -9.36 20.60 6.21
CA GLN A 360 -10.35 21.38 5.47
C GLN A 360 -11.22 20.49 4.57
N LEU A 361 -10.63 19.49 3.93
CA LEU A 361 -11.37 18.49 3.14
C LEU A 361 -12.33 17.67 4.02
N ASP A 362 -11.91 17.33 5.25
CA ASP A 362 -12.75 16.62 6.21
C ASP A 362 -13.99 17.42 6.61
N ASN A 363 -13.80 18.72 6.87
CA ASN A 363 -14.92 19.62 7.14
C ASN A 363 -15.87 19.74 5.94
N ILE A 364 -15.36 19.78 4.71
CA ILE A 364 -16.19 19.80 3.49
C ILE A 364 -17.06 18.53 3.43
N ALA A 365 -16.46 17.36 3.64
CA ALA A 365 -17.19 16.09 3.65
C ALA A 365 -18.27 16.07 4.75
N LYS A 366 -17.92 16.43 5.99
CA LYS A 366 -18.83 16.48 7.14
C LYS A 366 -20.03 17.39 6.89
N ASN A 367 -19.81 18.57 6.30
CA ASN A 367 -20.88 19.50 5.99
C ASN A 367 -21.85 18.90 4.97
N ILE A 368 -21.35 18.32 3.88
CA ILE A 368 -22.19 17.71 2.84
C ILE A 368 -22.97 16.51 3.39
N LEU A 369 -22.30 15.63 4.14
CA LEU A 369 -22.95 14.49 4.78
C LEU A 369 -24.06 14.96 5.73
N SER A 370 -23.79 15.97 6.56
CA SER A 370 -24.76 16.52 7.50
C SER A 370 -25.97 17.12 6.79
N GLU A 371 -25.75 17.95 5.76
CA GLU A 371 -26.82 18.56 4.96
C GLU A 371 -27.72 17.51 4.32
N GLU A 372 -27.14 16.49 3.70
CA GLU A 372 -27.88 15.43 3.04
C GLU A 372 -28.60 14.51 4.03
N CYS A 373 -27.97 14.15 5.15
CA CYS A 373 -28.60 13.36 6.20
C CYS A 373 -29.78 14.11 6.85
N LYS A 374 -29.68 15.44 7.02
CA LYS A 374 -30.82 16.28 7.44
C LYS A 374 -31.95 16.28 6.42
N ARG A 375 -31.61 16.37 5.12
CA ARG A 375 -32.59 16.38 4.02
C ARG A 375 -33.46 15.12 3.99
N ILE A 376 -32.89 13.96 4.35
CA ILE A 376 -33.62 12.68 4.40
C ILE A 376 -34.21 12.38 5.78
N GLY A 377 -34.02 13.26 6.77
CA GLY A 377 -34.51 13.09 8.13
C GLY A 377 -33.76 12.05 8.97
N LEU A 378 -32.52 11.68 8.58
CA LEU A 378 -31.67 10.78 9.37
C LEU A 378 -31.13 11.48 10.62
N ILE A 379 -30.82 12.77 10.51
CA ILE A 379 -30.39 13.62 11.63
C ILE A 379 -31.20 14.92 11.67
N ASN A 380 -31.28 15.53 12.85
CA ASN A 380 -31.93 16.83 13.06
C ASN A 380 -30.92 17.98 13.11
N LYS A 381 -29.74 17.73 13.69
CA LYS A 381 -28.66 18.72 13.87
C LYS A 381 -27.37 18.23 13.24
N GLU A 382 -26.53 19.15 12.78
CA GLU A 382 -25.23 18.80 12.18
C GLU A 382 -24.30 18.08 13.18
N SER A 383 -24.40 18.38 14.47
CA SER A 383 -23.63 17.71 15.51
C SER A 383 -23.90 16.21 15.64
N GLU A 384 -25.04 15.73 15.14
CA GLU A 384 -25.43 14.30 15.18
C GLU A 384 -24.72 13.50 14.07
N ILE A 385 -24.02 14.15 13.13
CA ILE A 385 -23.31 13.42 12.06
C ILE A 385 -22.21 12.51 12.58
N SER A 386 -21.61 12.83 13.74
CA SER A 386 -20.56 12.01 14.35
C SER A 386 -21.04 10.63 14.77
N ASP A 387 -22.36 10.45 14.92
CA ASP A 387 -22.96 9.15 15.26
C ASP A 387 -22.93 8.21 14.05
N TYR A 388 -22.89 8.75 12.82
CA TYR A 388 -22.92 8.00 11.56
C TYR A 388 -21.62 8.08 10.73
N TYR A 389 -20.76 9.06 11.01
CA TYR A 389 -19.46 9.26 10.36
C TYR A 389 -18.41 9.67 11.41
N PHE A 390 -17.60 8.70 11.83
CA PHE A 390 -16.72 8.80 13.00
C PHE A 390 -15.23 8.58 12.70
N HIS A 391 -14.84 8.57 11.42
CA HIS A 391 -13.43 8.55 11.01
C HIS A 391 -13.07 9.79 10.20
N PHE A 392 -11.79 9.91 9.85
CA PHE A 392 -11.27 11.04 9.09
C PHE A 392 -11.46 10.81 7.58
N ILE A 393 -11.50 11.89 6.80
CA ILE A 393 -11.81 11.82 5.35
C ILE A 393 -10.77 11.11 4.48
N GLY A 394 -9.56 10.92 4.99
CA GLY A 394 -8.47 10.30 4.26
C GLY A 394 -7.11 10.60 4.86
N HIS A 395 -6.08 9.99 4.29
CA HIS A 395 -4.70 10.06 4.77
C HIS A 395 -3.73 10.14 3.58
N TYR A 396 -2.45 10.39 3.85
CA TYR A 396 -1.43 10.28 2.82
C TYR A 396 -1.20 8.82 2.43
N LEU A 397 -0.84 8.58 1.17
CA LEU A 397 -0.63 7.24 0.61
C LEU A 397 0.71 7.16 -0.12
N GLY A 398 1.43 6.04 0.04
CA GLY A 398 2.74 5.85 -0.56
C GLY A 398 3.33 4.46 -0.32
N LEU A 399 4.53 4.43 0.29
CA LEU A 399 5.22 3.18 0.66
C LEU A 399 4.58 2.47 1.87
N ASP A 400 3.87 3.23 2.69
CA ASP A 400 2.92 2.74 3.69
C ASP A 400 1.50 3.14 3.24
N THR A 401 0.49 2.37 3.63
CA THR A 401 -0.93 2.67 3.35
C THR A 401 -1.30 4.01 3.99
N HIS A 402 -1.12 4.09 5.32
CA HIS A 402 -1.09 5.36 6.04
C HIS A 402 0.34 5.92 5.99
N ASP A 403 0.69 6.58 4.88
CA ASP A 403 2.00 7.19 4.66
C ASP A 403 2.19 8.38 5.64
N PRO A 404 3.42 8.64 6.13
CA PRO A 404 3.61 9.64 7.17
C PRO A 404 3.43 11.07 6.63
N GLY A 405 2.74 11.92 7.39
CA GLY A 405 2.61 13.34 7.11
C GLY A 405 1.69 14.07 8.10
N ASP A 406 1.81 15.39 8.15
CA ASP A 406 0.96 16.26 8.98
C ASP A 406 -0.33 16.63 8.24
N PHE A 407 -1.49 16.37 8.85
CA PHE A 407 -2.80 16.58 8.25
C PHE A 407 -3.21 18.07 8.16
N ASN A 408 -2.54 18.93 8.93
CA ASN A 408 -2.72 20.38 8.86
C ASN A 408 -1.79 21.06 7.86
N ARG A 409 -0.91 20.30 7.21
CA ARG A 409 -0.04 20.83 6.16
C ARG A 409 -0.86 21.17 4.92
N PRO A 410 -0.67 22.35 4.32
CA PRO A 410 -1.22 22.64 3.00
C PRO A 410 -0.69 21.63 1.97
N LEU A 411 -1.62 21.03 1.22
CA LEU A 411 -1.32 20.08 0.17
C LEU A 411 -0.44 20.73 -0.91
N GLN A 412 0.47 19.95 -1.47
CA GLN A 412 1.39 20.38 -2.52
C GLN A 412 1.36 19.39 -3.70
N PRO A 413 1.70 19.85 -4.91
CA PRO A 413 1.84 18.98 -6.08
C PRO A 413 2.76 17.78 -5.79
N GLY A 414 2.35 16.60 -6.22
CA GLY A 414 3.06 15.35 -5.97
C GLY A 414 2.66 14.62 -4.69
N MET A 415 1.87 15.23 -3.80
CA MET A 415 1.25 14.49 -2.70
C MET A 415 0.19 13.52 -3.25
N VAL A 416 0.09 12.34 -2.65
CA VAL A 416 -0.99 11.38 -2.90
C VAL A 416 -1.73 11.14 -1.59
N ILE A 417 -3.05 11.25 -1.63
CA ILE A 417 -3.96 11.10 -0.48
C ILE A 417 -5.16 10.22 -0.86
N THR A 418 -5.80 9.60 0.13
CA THR A 418 -7.13 8.98 -0.02
C THR A 418 -8.23 10.01 0.21
N ILE A 419 -9.42 9.78 -0.37
CA ILE A 419 -10.68 10.47 -0.02
C ILE A 419 -11.78 9.43 0.12
N GLU A 420 -12.18 9.16 1.37
CA GLU A 420 -12.89 7.95 1.79
C GLU A 420 -14.13 8.20 2.67
N PRO A 421 -15.05 9.13 2.36
CA PRO A 421 -16.22 9.35 3.22
C PRO A 421 -17.08 8.08 3.33
N GLY A 422 -17.79 7.97 4.45
CA GLY A 422 -18.73 6.89 4.71
C GLY A 422 -19.92 7.29 5.58
N LEU A 423 -20.93 6.44 5.60
CA LEU A 423 -22.05 6.48 6.54
C LEU A 423 -22.30 5.07 7.08
N TYR A 424 -22.45 4.97 8.39
CA TYR A 424 -22.66 3.72 9.11
C TYR A 424 -23.91 3.86 9.99
N ILE A 425 -24.99 3.18 9.60
CA ILE A 425 -26.31 3.26 10.22
C ILE A 425 -26.58 1.89 10.87
N GLU A 426 -26.20 1.74 12.14
CA GLU A 426 -26.25 0.47 12.86
C GLU A 426 -27.67 -0.08 12.98
N GLU A 427 -28.63 0.80 13.26
CA GLU A 427 -30.05 0.46 13.38
C GLU A 427 -30.69 -0.02 12.07
N GLU A 428 -30.06 0.25 10.92
CA GLU A 428 -30.48 -0.24 9.61
C GLU A 428 -29.57 -1.38 9.07
N GLY A 429 -28.50 -1.73 9.80
CA GLY A 429 -27.49 -2.68 9.32
C GLY A 429 -26.84 -2.23 8.01
N LEU A 430 -26.62 -0.91 7.83
CA LEU A 430 -26.19 -0.33 6.57
C LEU A 430 -24.89 0.48 6.74
N GLY A 431 -23.78 -0.09 6.28
CA GLY A 431 -22.50 0.61 6.15
C GLY A 431 -22.13 0.85 4.69
N ILE A 432 -21.78 2.09 4.34
CA ILE A 432 -21.31 2.46 3.01
C ILE A 432 -20.07 3.34 3.14
N ARG A 433 -18.98 2.95 2.49
CA ARG A 433 -17.80 3.80 2.24
C ARG A 433 -17.42 3.72 0.76
N ILE A 434 -16.93 4.83 0.23
CA ILE A 434 -16.47 4.94 -1.16
C ILE A 434 -15.18 5.76 -1.16
N GLU A 435 -14.10 5.17 -1.65
CA GLU A 435 -12.77 5.74 -1.51
C GLU A 435 -12.00 5.77 -2.82
N ASP A 436 -11.19 6.81 -3.02
CA ASP A 436 -10.30 6.91 -4.18
C ASP A 436 -8.94 7.48 -3.80
N ASP A 437 -7.92 7.06 -4.56
CA ASP A 437 -6.55 7.55 -4.49
C ASP A 437 -6.37 8.80 -5.35
N ILE A 438 -6.02 9.92 -4.73
CA ILE A 438 -5.95 11.24 -5.37
C ILE A 438 -4.52 11.79 -5.35
N LEU A 439 -3.99 12.06 -6.55
CA LEU A 439 -2.74 12.79 -6.75
C LEU A 439 -3.02 14.29 -6.83
N VAL A 440 -2.37 15.09 -6.01
CA VAL A 440 -2.40 16.57 -6.09
C VAL A 440 -1.50 17.03 -7.24
N THR A 441 -2.01 17.86 -8.14
CA THR A 441 -1.27 18.49 -9.26
C THR A 441 -1.05 19.97 -9.02
N GLU A 442 -0.34 20.65 -9.93
CA GLU A 442 -0.04 22.09 -9.84
C GLU A 442 -1.29 22.98 -9.73
N ASP A 443 -2.41 22.54 -10.30
CA ASP A 443 -3.64 23.30 -10.48
C ASP A 443 -4.89 22.59 -9.94
N GLY A 444 -4.74 21.41 -9.33
CA GLY A 444 -5.88 20.63 -8.85
C GLY A 444 -5.48 19.21 -8.46
N PHE A 445 -6.12 18.22 -9.08
CA PHE A 445 -5.96 16.82 -8.75
C PHE A 445 -6.10 15.89 -9.96
N VAL A 446 -5.57 14.68 -9.81
CA VAL A 446 -5.85 13.53 -10.67
C VAL A 446 -6.32 12.38 -9.79
N ASN A 447 -7.55 11.92 -10.01
CA ASN A 447 -8.03 10.67 -9.41
C ASN A 447 -7.34 9.48 -10.11
N LEU A 448 -6.48 8.77 -9.38
CA LEU A 448 -5.70 7.63 -9.87
C LEU A 448 -6.58 6.39 -10.07
N SER A 449 -7.65 6.26 -9.29
CA SER A 449 -8.61 5.15 -9.29
C SER A 449 -9.90 5.44 -10.06
N LYS A 450 -9.93 6.50 -10.87
CA LYS A 450 -11.11 6.93 -11.66
C LYS A 450 -11.73 5.84 -12.55
N ASN A 451 -10.97 4.82 -12.92
CA ASN A 451 -11.42 3.72 -13.78
C ASN A 451 -12.12 2.59 -13.01
N ILE A 452 -12.08 2.62 -11.67
CA ILE A 452 -12.77 1.64 -10.81
C ILE A 452 -14.19 2.14 -10.59
N ILE A 453 -15.16 1.42 -11.16
CA ILE A 453 -16.58 1.82 -11.15
C ILE A 453 -17.10 2.09 -9.73
N LYS A 454 -17.91 3.14 -9.60
CA LYS A 454 -18.55 3.55 -8.34
C LYS A 454 -19.92 4.22 -8.49
N ASN A 455 -20.42 4.38 -9.72
CA ASN A 455 -21.79 4.87 -9.89
C ASN A 455 -22.75 3.69 -9.81
N ILE A 456 -23.91 3.88 -9.17
CA ILE A 456 -24.96 2.84 -9.02
C ILE A 456 -25.28 2.19 -10.36
N LYS A 457 -25.52 2.99 -11.41
CA LYS A 457 -25.84 2.47 -12.75
C LYS A 457 -24.73 1.59 -13.31
N ASP A 458 -23.47 1.99 -13.15
CA ASP A 458 -22.32 1.25 -13.68
C ASP A 458 -22.14 -0.06 -12.91
N ILE A 459 -22.29 -0.05 -11.58
CA ILE A 459 -22.26 -1.24 -10.73
C ILE A 459 -23.38 -2.21 -11.11
N GLU A 460 -24.64 -1.76 -11.12
CA GLU A 460 -25.78 -2.61 -11.49
C GLU A 460 -25.61 -3.15 -12.92
N THR A 461 -25.22 -2.32 -13.89
CA THR A 461 -24.97 -2.78 -15.27
C THR A 461 -23.84 -3.80 -15.32
N PHE A 462 -22.78 -3.63 -14.55
CA PHE A 462 -21.65 -4.53 -14.54
C PHE A 462 -22.00 -5.90 -13.93
N MET A 463 -22.66 -5.91 -12.77
CA MET A 463 -23.00 -7.16 -12.07
C MET A 463 -24.08 -7.96 -12.80
N ASN A 464 -25.03 -7.30 -13.47
CA ASN A 464 -26.11 -7.98 -14.20
C ASN A 464 -25.73 -8.36 -15.66
N LYS A 465 -24.51 -8.08 -16.13
CA LYS A 465 -24.04 -8.47 -17.48
C LYS A 465 -23.51 -9.90 -17.56
N SER A 466 -23.39 -10.58 -16.43
CA SER A 466 -22.77 -11.91 -16.32
C SER A 466 -23.79 -13.07 -16.41
N GLU A 467 -24.99 -12.81 -16.96
CA GLU A 467 -26.01 -13.83 -17.27
C GLU A 467 -25.97 -14.31 -18.72
#